data_AF-A0A6B3IM13-F1
#
_entry.id   AF-A0A6B3IM13-F1
#
_cell.length_a   1.000
_cell.length_b   1.000
_cell.length_c   1.000
_cell.angle_alpha   90.00
_cell.angle_beta   90.00
_cell.angle_gamma   90.00
#
_symmetry.space_group_name_H-M   'P 1'
#
loop_
_entity.id
_entity.type
_entity.pdbx_description
1 polymer ?
#
loop_
_entity_poly.entity_id
_entity_poly.type
_entity_poly.pdbx_seq_one_letter_code
_entity_poly.pdbx_strand_id
1 'polypeptide(L)' 'QPGRDGSGEASAAPAEEVAAEIRAAGGRATAHLGDVSDHEQARKLVELAVSTYGKLDVLVNNAGILRDRMV' A
#
# COMPACT_ATOMS: atom_id res chain seq x y z
N GLN A 1 9.29 13.39 1.00
CA GLN A 1 7.86 13.25 0.63
C GLN A 1 7.81 12.94 -0.86
N PRO A 2 7.05 11.92 -1.29
CA PRO A 2 6.75 11.76 -2.71
C PRO A 2 6.02 13.00 -3.21
N GLY A 3 6.31 13.42 -4.44
CA GLY A 3 5.59 14.50 -5.13
C GLY A 3 4.11 14.16 -5.27
N ARG A 4 3.26 15.21 -5.28
CA ARG A 4 1.80 15.08 -5.41
C ARG A 4 1.37 14.39 -6.71
N ASP A 5 2.24 14.35 -7.70
CA ASP A 5 2.10 13.71 -9.01
C ASP A 5 2.66 12.27 -9.03
N GLY A 6 2.99 11.71 -7.88
CA GLY A 6 3.60 10.38 -7.75
C GLY A 6 5.08 10.33 -8.15
N SER A 7 5.72 11.47 -8.43
CA SER A 7 7.16 11.53 -8.67
C SER A 7 7.92 11.42 -7.33
N GLY A 8 8.78 10.41 -7.19
CA GLY A 8 9.60 10.21 -5.99
C GLY A 8 9.87 8.74 -5.69
N GLU A 9 10.95 8.46 -4.97
CA GLU A 9 11.23 7.08 -4.51
C GLU A 9 10.16 6.63 -3.50
N ALA A 10 9.70 5.40 -3.67
CA ALA A 10 8.83 4.74 -2.69
C ALA A 10 9.61 4.56 -1.37
N SER A 11 9.46 5.51 -0.45
CA SER A 11 10.01 5.34 0.90
C SER A 11 9.10 4.42 1.70
N ALA A 12 9.67 3.42 2.38
CA ALA A 12 8.94 2.55 3.30
C ALA A 12 8.20 3.30 4.42
N ALA A 13 8.66 4.51 4.74
CA ALA A 13 8.31 5.23 5.96
C ALA A 13 6.79 5.43 6.18
N PRO A 14 5.98 5.95 5.22
CA PRO A 14 4.57 6.24 5.51
C PRO A 14 3.71 4.98 5.69
N ALA A 15 3.98 3.93 4.90
CA ALA A 15 3.21 2.69 4.98
C ALA A 15 3.49 1.95 6.30
N GLU A 16 4.76 1.91 6.73
CA GLU A 16 5.14 1.27 7.98
C GLU A 16 4.74 2.11 9.21
N GLU A 17 4.74 3.44 9.13
CA GLU A 17 4.25 4.33 10.18
C GLU A 17 2.77 4.02 10.51
N VAL A 18 1.90 3.99 9.49
CA VAL A 18 0.49 3.62 9.67
C VAL A 18 0.34 2.18 10.17
N ALA A 19 1.13 1.24 9.65
CA ALA A 19 1.10 -0.13 10.14
C ALA A 19 1.48 -0.22 11.62
N ALA A 20 2.45 0.57 12.07
CA ALA A 20 2.84 0.67 13.46
C ALA A 20 1.72 1.27 14.34
N GLU A 21 1.04 2.31 13.87
CA GLU A 21 -0.14 2.88 14.57
C GLU A 21 -1.26 1.85 14.76
N ILE A 22 -1.60 1.08 13.71
CA ILE A 22 -2.62 0.04 13.80
C ILE A 22 -2.22 -1.03 14.83
N ARG A 23 -0.94 -1.44 14.83
CA ARG A 23 -0.43 -2.41 15.81
C ARG A 23 -0.44 -1.84 17.23
N ALA A 24 -0.09 -0.57 17.41
CA ALA A 24 -0.13 0.12 18.70
C ALA A 24 -1.56 0.23 19.25
N ALA A 25 -2.56 0.34 18.38
CA ALA A 25 -3.98 0.29 18.73
C ALA A 25 -4.52 -1.13 19.00
N GLY A 26 -3.67 -2.17 18.96
CA GLY A 26 -4.03 -3.57 19.20
C GLY A 26 -4.51 -4.33 17.96
N GLY A 27 -4.43 -3.73 16.77
CA GLY A 27 -4.73 -4.36 15.50
C GLY A 27 -3.57 -5.17 14.93
N ARG A 28 -3.78 -5.77 13.75
CA ARG A 28 -2.74 -6.44 12.95
C ARG A 28 -2.61 -5.76 11.60
N ALA A 29 -1.40 -5.36 11.22
CA ALA A 29 -1.11 -4.71 9.96
C ALA A 29 0.27 -5.13 9.42
N THR A 30 0.37 -5.23 8.10
CA THR A 30 1.61 -5.53 7.37
C THR A 30 1.70 -4.56 6.20
N ALA A 31 2.81 -3.81 6.10
CA ALA A 31 3.07 -2.93 4.97
C ALA A 31 3.66 -3.72 3.79
N HIS A 32 3.20 -3.42 2.58
CA HIS A 32 3.76 -3.92 1.32
C HIS A 32 4.13 -2.73 0.46
N LEU A 33 5.36 -2.70 -0.05
CA LEU A 33 5.94 -1.54 -0.74
C LEU A 33 5.98 -1.68 -2.26
N GLY A 34 5.36 -2.73 -2.81
CA GLY A 34 5.35 -2.95 -4.25
C GLY A 34 4.35 -2.06 -5.00
N ASP A 35 4.63 -1.87 -6.29
CA ASP A 35 3.78 -1.13 -7.23
C ASP A 35 2.57 -1.97 -7.66
N VAL A 36 1.36 -1.47 -7.40
CA VAL A 36 0.11 -2.17 -7.75
C VAL A 36 -0.17 -2.16 -9.26
N SER A 37 0.48 -1.28 -10.03
CA SER A 37 0.39 -1.27 -11.50
C SER A 37 1.22 -2.37 -12.15
N ASP A 38 2.18 -2.95 -11.42
CA ASP A 38 2.92 -4.13 -11.83
C ASP A 38 2.16 -5.40 -11.43
N HIS A 39 1.85 -6.25 -12.41
CA HIS A 39 1.07 -7.47 -12.20
C HIS A 39 1.72 -8.47 -11.24
N GLU A 40 3.05 -8.61 -11.28
CA GLU A 40 3.76 -9.55 -10.42
C GLU A 40 3.74 -9.07 -8.96
N GLN A 41 3.96 -7.78 -8.75
CA GLN A 41 3.91 -7.15 -7.44
C GLN A 41 2.49 -7.10 -6.87
N ALA A 42 1.47 -6.89 -7.70
CA ALA A 42 0.07 -7.00 -7.29
C ALA A 42 -0.29 -8.43 -6.86
N ARG A 43 0.20 -9.47 -7.56
CA ARG A 43 0.03 -10.86 -7.13
C ARG A 43 0.68 -11.10 -5.77
N LYS A 44 1.92 -10.64 -5.58
CA LYS A 44 2.64 -10.75 -4.29
C LYS A 44 1.90 -10.07 -3.13
N LEU A 45 1.26 -8.93 -3.37
CA LEU A 45 0.44 -8.24 -2.38
C LEU A 45 -0.74 -9.11 -1.91
N VAL A 46 -1.47 -9.73 -2.84
CA VAL A 46 -2.60 -10.61 -2.51
C VAL A 46 -2.12 -11.86 -1.76
N GLU A 47 -1.01 -12.46 -2.21
CA GLU A 47 -0.41 -13.62 -1.54
C GLU A 47 0.05 -13.31 -0.12
N LEU A 48 0.64 -12.13 0.10
CA LEU A 48 1.02 -11.67 1.43
C LEU A 48 -0.20 -11.56 2.34
N ALA A 49 -1.30 -10.98 1.86
CA ALA A 49 -2.54 -10.85 2.64
C ALA A 49 -3.10 -12.23 3.02
N VAL A 50 -3.23 -13.15 2.06
CA VAL A 50 -3.77 -14.49 2.32
C VAL A 50 -2.85 -15.30 3.25
N SER A 51 -1.54 -15.26 3.03
CA SER A 51 -0.58 -16.00 3.88
C SER A 51 -0.49 -15.44 5.30
N THR A 52 -0.61 -14.12 5.48
CA THR A 52 -0.54 -13.47 6.80
C THR A 52 -1.84 -13.63 7.59
N TYR A 53 -2.99 -13.55 6.93
CA TYR A 53 -4.30 -13.45 7.58
C TYR A 53 -5.21 -14.66 7.36
N GLY A 54 -4.80 -15.61 6.53
CA GLY A 54 -5.50 -16.85 6.19
C GLY A 54 -6.51 -16.71 5.04
N LYS A 55 -7.03 -15.50 4.80
CA LYS A 55 -7.95 -15.17 3.70
C LYS A 55 -7.95 -13.67 3.41
N LEU A 56 -8.55 -13.29 2.28
CA LEU A 56 -8.83 -11.90 1.91
C LEU A 56 -10.35 -11.70 1.84
N ASP A 57 -10.91 -10.97 2.80
CA ASP A 57 -12.37 -10.73 2.89
C ASP A 57 -12.80 -9.47 2.13
N VAL A 58 -11.98 -8.42 2.17
CA VAL A 58 -12.30 -7.09 1.61
C VAL A 58 -11.09 -6.56 0.85
N LEU A 59 -11.34 -6.02 -0.34
CA LEU A 59 -10.35 -5.31 -1.15
C LEU A 59 -10.78 -3.85 -1.33
N VAL A 60 -9.90 -2.92 -0.99
CA VAL A 60 -10.10 -1.48 -1.21
C VAL A 60 -9.10 -1.00 -2.25
N ASN A 61 -9.57 -0.77 -3.49
CA ASN A 61 -8.76 -0.24 -4.58
C ASN A 61 -8.64 1.30 -4.49
N ASN A 62 -7.95 1.79 -3.45
CA ASN A 62 -7.76 3.23 -3.19
C ASN A 62 -6.53 3.84 -3.89
N ALA A 63 -5.52 3.03 -4.24
CA ALA A 63 -4.28 3.54 -4.81
C ALA A 63 -4.53 4.33 -6.12
N GLY A 64 -4.05 5.57 -6.18
CA GLY A 64 -4.20 6.45 -7.33
C GLY A 64 -3.27 7.65 -7.24
N ILE A 65 -2.87 8.15 -8.41
CA ILE A 65 -2.01 9.34 -8.55
C ILE A 65 -2.82 10.40 -9.29
N LEU A 66 -2.98 11.58 -8.68
CA LEU A 66 -3.64 12.70 -9.33
C LEU A 66 -2.62 13.43 -10.22
N ARG A 67 -2.96 13.60 -11.51
CA ARG A 67 -2.19 14.43 -12.44
C ARG A 67 -3.10 15.56 -12.92
N ASP A 68 -3.18 16.61 -12.12
CA ASP A 68 -3.92 17.80 -12.51
C ASP A 68 -3.29 18.43 -13.76
N ARG A 69 -4.08 18.55 -14.82
CA ARG A 69 -3.74 19.31 -16.01
C ARG A 69 -4.66 20.53 -16.01
N MET A 70 -4.17 21.67 -15.49
CA MET A 70 -4.81 22.95 -15.75
C MET A 70 -4.66 23.24 -17.25
N VAL A 71 -5.79 23.39 -17.94
CA VAL A 71 -5.87 23.93 -19.31
C VAL A 71 -6.13 25.41 -19.20
#